data_AF-Q8TKJ0-F1
#
_entry.id   AF-Q8TKJ0-F1
#
_cell.length_a   1.000
_cell.length_b   1.000
_cell.length_c   1.000
_cell.angle_alpha   90.00
_cell.angle_beta   90.00
_cell.angle_gamma   90.00
#
_symmetry.space_group_name_H-M   'P 1'
#
loop_
_entity.id
_entity.type
_entity.pdbx_description
1 polymer ?
#
loop_
_entity_poly.entity_id
_entity_poly.type
_entity_poly.pdbx_seq_one_letter_code
_entity_poly.pdbx_strand_id
1 'polypeptide(L)'
;MQDREWKALANNAAKLYLGTEKEGVGKFLYRLRREVPYAQLASQLAAIYYHSGVWEWNEQKRGMKFLLLPGNWQEKTIQHYRDSLAQEKEGTYIEDYIEDFSGSCLKVKSKQAQDELQEPLKEGLQQKCSPQKFSQQEAAQQEELQQDEVRKIEQTKLSAFFGY
;
A
#
# COMPACT_ATOMS: atom_id res chain seq x y z
N MET A 1 10.41 19.93 -14.97
CA MET A 1 9.16 19.66 -15.72
C MET A 1 8.90 20.72 -16.79
N GLN A 2 9.35 21.98 -16.66
CA GLN A 2 9.26 22.99 -17.74
C GLN A 2 10.14 22.68 -18.96
N ASP A 3 11.11 21.79 -18.77
CA ASP A 3 12.05 21.26 -19.76
C ASP A 3 11.40 20.35 -20.82
N ARG A 4 10.10 20.02 -20.69
CA ARG A 4 9.36 19.10 -21.59
C ARG A 4 10.09 17.77 -21.78
N GLU A 5 10.73 17.30 -20.72
CA GLU A 5 11.37 16.00 -20.68
C GLU A 5 10.51 14.99 -19.94
N TRP A 6 10.64 13.72 -20.32
CA TRP A 6 10.10 12.60 -19.58
C TRP A 6 10.73 12.49 -18.19
N LYS A 7 9.96 12.70 -17.13
CA LYS A 7 10.41 12.54 -15.75
C LYS A 7 9.87 11.26 -15.15
N ALA A 8 10.72 10.51 -14.44
CA ALA A 8 10.31 9.27 -13.79
C ALA A 8 9.40 9.54 -12.58
N LEU A 9 8.53 8.59 -12.26
CA LEU A 9 7.72 8.64 -11.04
C LEU A 9 8.60 8.65 -9.78
N ALA A 10 9.63 7.79 -9.73
CA ALA A 10 10.69 7.76 -8.72
C ALA A 10 10.21 7.85 -7.25
N ASN A 11 9.31 6.95 -6.83
CA ASN A 11 8.69 6.95 -5.50
C ASN A 11 8.95 5.68 -4.69
N ASN A 12 10.03 4.93 -4.97
CA ASN A 12 10.34 3.72 -4.22
C ASN A 12 10.80 4.05 -2.79
N ALA A 13 10.00 3.66 -1.79
CA ALA A 13 10.25 3.95 -0.37
C ALA A 13 11.62 3.47 0.13
N ALA A 14 11.98 2.21 -0.15
CA ALA A 14 13.24 1.63 0.31
C ALA A 14 14.44 2.37 -0.28
N LYS A 15 14.41 2.67 -1.57
CA LYS A 15 15.48 3.41 -2.26
C LYS A 15 15.58 4.86 -1.81
N LEU A 16 14.46 5.50 -1.46
CA LEU A 16 14.46 6.84 -0.89
C LEU A 16 15.13 6.86 0.48
N TYR A 17 14.82 5.88 1.34
CA TYR A 17 15.45 5.75 2.66
C TYR A 17 16.96 5.52 2.55
N LEU A 18 17.38 4.71 1.57
CA LEU A 18 18.79 4.43 1.27
C LEU A 18 19.47 5.55 0.47
N GLY A 19 18.75 6.59 0.04
CA GLY A 19 19.29 7.67 -0.81
C GLY A 19 19.69 7.27 -2.23
N THR A 20 19.35 6.05 -2.66
CA THR A 20 19.70 5.49 -3.99
C THR A 20 18.59 5.65 -5.03
N GLU A 21 17.48 6.28 -4.68
CA GLU A 21 16.39 6.50 -5.63
C GLU A 21 16.82 7.45 -6.77
N LYS A 22 16.39 7.12 -7.98
CA LYS A 22 16.63 7.94 -9.18
C LYS A 22 15.91 9.29 -9.11
N GLU A 23 16.35 10.23 -9.94
CA GLU A 23 15.65 11.51 -10.07
C GLU A 23 14.25 11.36 -10.68
N GLY A 24 13.31 12.13 -10.16
CA GLY A 24 11.92 12.09 -10.59
C GLY A 24 10.97 12.76 -9.60
N VAL A 25 9.66 12.64 -9.87
CA VAL A 25 8.60 13.36 -9.16
C VAL A 25 8.56 12.99 -7.67
N GLY A 26 8.58 11.70 -7.34
CA GLY A 26 8.54 11.20 -5.97
C GLY A 26 9.76 11.61 -5.15
N LYS A 27 10.97 11.46 -5.70
CA LYS A 27 12.20 11.95 -5.06
C LYS A 27 12.18 13.47 -4.88
N PHE A 28 11.63 14.22 -5.84
CA PHE A 28 11.43 15.65 -5.69
C PHE A 28 10.50 15.98 -4.52
N LEU A 29 9.33 15.35 -4.42
CA LEU A 29 8.41 15.55 -3.29
C LEU A 29 9.06 15.15 -1.95
N TYR A 30 9.82 14.06 -1.92
CA TYR A 30 10.57 13.64 -0.74
C TYR A 30 11.63 14.66 -0.30
N ARG A 31 12.23 15.42 -1.24
CA ARG A 31 13.16 16.50 -0.89
C ARG A 31 12.45 17.69 -0.26
N LEU A 32 11.22 17.99 -0.67
CA LEU A 32 10.41 19.05 -0.05
C LEU A 32 10.06 18.69 1.39
N ARG A 33 9.72 17.42 1.63
CA ARG A 33 9.43 16.89 2.96
C ARG A 33 9.92 15.45 3.05
N ARG A 34 10.89 15.19 3.92
CA ARG A 34 11.60 13.89 4.07
C ARG A 34 10.73 12.81 4.73
N GLU A 35 9.55 12.59 4.18
CA GLU A 35 8.58 11.60 4.64
C GLU A 35 8.17 10.73 3.44
N VAL A 36 8.27 9.41 3.61
CA VAL A 36 7.93 8.45 2.55
C VAL A 36 6.50 8.64 2.00
N PRO A 37 5.46 8.90 2.84
CA PRO A 37 4.12 9.19 2.32
C PRO A 37 4.09 10.33 1.31
N TYR A 38 4.92 11.35 1.49
CA TYR A 38 5.00 12.49 0.58
C TYR A 38 5.53 12.10 -0.81
N ALA A 39 6.47 11.16 -0.87
CA ALA A 39 6.92 10.58 -2.13
C ALA A 39 5.84 9.71 -2.79
N GLN A 40 5.05 9.00 -1.99
CA GLN A 40 3.94 8.17 -2.47
C GLN A 40 2.80 9.00 -3.07
N LEU A 41 2.59 10.24 -2.60
CA LEU A 41 1.66 11.19 -3.21
C LEU A 41 1.97 11.45 -4.69
N ALA A 42 3.20 11.22 -5.15
CA ALA A 42 3.54 11.34 -6.57
C ALA A 42 2.67 10.45 -7.47
N SER A 43 2.26 9.25 -7.00
CA SER A 43 1.36 8.38 -7.78
C SER A 43 -0.03 8.99 -7.92
N GLN A 44 -0.56 9.55 -6.83
CA GLN A 44 -1.88 10.19 -6.84
C GLN A 44 -1.87 11.45 -7.69
N LEU A 45 -0.83 12.27 -7.54
CA LEU A 45 -0.60 13.46 -8.35
C LEU A 45 -0.53 13.09 -9.84
N ALA A 46 0.20 12.04 -10.18
CA ALA A 46 0.32 11.56 -11.55
C ALA A 46 -1.03 11.13 -12.13
N ALA A 47 -1.86 10.42 -11.35
CA ALA A 47 -3.19 10.02 -11.79
C ALA A 47 -4.08 11.25 -12.06
N ILE A 48 -4.13 12.21 -11.13
CA ILE A 48 -4.91 13.44 -11.30
C ILE A 48 -4.46 14.21 -12.54
N TYR A 49 -3.14 14.38 -12.71
CA TYR A 49 -2.58 15.17 -13.80
C TYR A 49 -2.72 14.49 -15.16
N TYR A 50 -2.70 13.15 -15.19
CA TYR A 50 -2.99 12.40 -16.39
C TYR A 50 -4.46 12.56 -16.79
N HIS A 51 -5.40 12.35 -15.85
CA HIS A 51 -6.83 12.48 -16.13
C HIS A 51 -7.28 13.92 -16.44
N SER A 52 -6.56 14.92 -15.94
CA SER A 52 -6.78 16.32 -16.31
C SER A 52 -6.11 16.75 -17.62
N GLY A 53 -5.38 15.86 -18.30
CA GLY A 53 -4.69 16.16 -19.56
C GLY A 53 -3.51 17.13 -19.39
N VAL A 54 -2.94 17.21 -18.18
CA VAL A 54 -1.74 17.99 -17.88
C VAL A 54 -0.48 17.17 -18.17
N TRP A 55 -0.48 15.89 -17.81
CA TRP A 55 0.62 14.98 -18.06
C TRP A 55 0.24 13.89 -19.06
N GLU A 56 1.19 13.51 -19.88
CA GLU A 56 1.15 12.30 -20.70
C GLU A 56 1.91 11.18 -20.00
N TRP A 57 1.45 9.94 -20.12
CA TRP A 57 2.10 8.75 -19.58
C TRP A 57 2.73 7.94 -20.72
N ASN A 58 3.96 7.46 -20.51
CA ASN A 58 4.66 6.55 -21.42
C ASN A 58 4.08 5.11 -21.55
N GLU A 59 2.86 4.84 -21.08
CA GLU A 59 2.13 3.55 -21.09
C GLU A 59 2.84 2.33 -20.46
N GLN A 60 3.96 2.51 -19.78
CA GLN A 60 4.70 1.43 -19.14
C GLN A 60 4.35 1.25 -17.67
N LYS A 61 3.93 0.04 -17.26
CA LYS A 61 3.64 -0.29 -15.85
C LYS A 61 4.89 -0.23 -14.96
N ARG A 62 6.04 -0.72 -15.46
CA ARG A 62 7.35 -0.62 -14.77
C ARG A 62 8.17 0.47 -15.42
N GLY A 63 8.76 1.33 -14.58
CA GLY A 63 9.53 2.47 -15.09
C GLY A 63 8.67 3.61 -15.61
N MET A 64 7.47 3.80 -15.05
CA MET A 64 6.56 4.93 -15.36
C MET A 64 7.30 6.26 -15.44
N LYS A 65 7.02 6.99 -16.52
CA LYS A 65 7.47 8.35 -16.77
C LYS A 65 6.30 9.20 -17.24
N PHE A 66 6.39 10.49 -16.92
CA PHE A 66 5.40 11.48 -17.26
C PHE A 66 6.04 12.64 -18.01
N LEU A 67 5.30 13.17 -18.98
CA LEU A 67 5.69 14.32 -19.78
C LEU A 67 4.69 15.45 -19.54
N LEU A 68 5.19 16.67 -19.31
CA LEU A 68 4.32 17.84 -19.21
C LEU A 68 3.80 18.23 -20.59
N LEU A 69 2.48 18.20 -20.78
CA LEU A 69 1.83 18.68 -21.99
C LEU A 69 1.78 20.21 -22.00
N PRO A 70 1.79 20.85 -23.18
CA PRO A 70 1.60 22.29 -23.28
C PRO A 70 0.21 22.73 -22.80
N GLY A 71 0.11 23.96 -22.32
CA GLY A 71 -1.13 24.60 -21.88
C GLY A 71 -1.12 25.02 -20.41
N ASN A 72 -2.22 25.63 -19.96
CA ASN A 72 -2.39 26.02 -18.57
C ASN A 72 -2.82 24.82 -17.73
N TRP A 73 -1.88 24.29 -16.93
CA TRP A 73 -2.14 23.15 -16.08
C TRP A 73 -3.19 23.42 -15.00
N GLN A 74 -3.32 24.67 -14.55
CA GLN A 74 -4.28 25.05 -13.51
C GLN A 74 -5.70 24.97 -14.06
N GLU A 75 -5.95 25.56 -15.22
CA GLU A 75 -7.25 25.52 -15.89
C GLU A 75 -7.68 24.08 -16.17
N LYS A 76 -6.78 23.27 -16.75
CA LYS A 76 -7.02 21.85 -17.01
C LYS A 76 -7.40 21.06 -15.76
N THR A 77 -6.68 21.29 -14.67
CA THR A 77 -6.95 20.61 -13.38
C THR A 77 -8.26 21.08 -12.76
N ILE A 78 -8.54 22.39 -12.76
CA ILE A 78 -9.81 22.95 -12.27
C ILE A 78 -10.99 22.40 -13.06
N GLN A 79 -10.86 22.33 -14.40
CA GLN A 79 -11.90 21.80 -15.26
C GLN A 79 -12.18 20.32 -14.95
N HIS A 80 -11.12 19.50 -14.81
CA HIS A 80 -11.26 18.10 -14.43
C HIS A 80 -12.08 17.92 -13.14
N TYR A 81 -11.78 18.69 -12.09
CA TYR A 81 -12.56 18.62 -10.84
C TYR A 81 -14.01 19.07 -11.00
N ARG A 82 -14.27 20.11 -11.81
CA ARG A 82 -15.64 20.55 -12.09
C ARG A 82 -16.45 19.47 -12.80
N ASP A 83 -15.85 18.80 -13.77
CA ASP A 83 -16.50 17.75 -14.54
C ASP A 83 -16.79 16.53 -13.66
N SER A 84 -15.86 16.13 -12.79
CA SER A 84 -16.09 15.03 -11.83
C SER A 84 -17.25 15.31 -10.86
N LEU A 85 -17.39 16.56 -10.38
CA LEU A 85 -18.51 16.95 -9.51
C LEU A 85 -19.86 16.98 -10.24
N ALA A 86 -19.86 17.22 -11.55
CA ALA A 86 -21.09 17.17 -12.35
C ALA A 86 -21.56 15.72 -12.55
N GLN A 87 -20.63 14.79 -12.77
CA GLN A 87 -20.94 13.36 -12.94
C GLN A 87 -21.56 12.73 -11.68
N GLU A 88 -21.11 13.11 -10.48
CA GLU A 88 -21.71 12.61 -9.22
C GLU A 88 -23.18 13.03 -9.04
N LYS A 89 -23.57 14.19 -9.61
CA LYS A 89 -24.95 14.70 -9.54
C LYS A 89 -25.90 14.03 -10.55
N GLU A 90 -25.38 13.51 -11.66
CA GLU A 90 -26.14 12.72 -12.62
C GLU A 90 -26.25 11.24 -12.20
N GLY A 91 -25.33 10.76 -11.35
CA GLY A 91 -25.32 9.39 -10.80
C GLY A 91 -26.35 9.12 -9.70
N THR A 92 -27.00 10.14 -9.14
CA THR A 92 -28.05 10.00 -8.10
C THR A 92 -29.43 9.61 -8.65
N TYR A 93 -29.53 9.23 -9.94
CA TYR A 93 -30.77 8.77 -10.58
C TYR A 93 -30.82 7.23 -10.77
N ILE A 94 -30.03 6.47 -9.99
CA ILE A 94 -30.02 4.99 -10.00
C ILE A 94 -30.37 4.43 -8.61
N GLU A 95 -31.23 5.12 -7.84
CA GLU A 95 -31.79 4.54 -6.61
C GLU A 95 -33.06 3.69 -6.86
N ASP A 96 -33.71 3.80 -8.03
CA ASP A 96 -35.01 3.12 -8.30
C ASP A 96 -34.89 1.70 -8.90
N TYR A 97 -33.68 1.15 -9.11
CA TYR A 97 -33.48 -0.15 -9.78
C TYR A 97 -32.59 -1.16 -9.02
N ILE A 98 -32.36 -0.95 -7.72
CA ILE A 98 -31.62 -1.91 -6.87
C ILE A 98 -32.55 -2.52 -5.80
N GLU A 99 -33.62 -3.18 -6.21
CA GLU A 99 -34.38 -4.09 -5.33
C GLU A 99 -34.14 -5.59 -5.61
N ASP A 100 -33.50 -5.98 -6.73
CA ASP A 100 -33.48 -7.39 -7.16
C ASP A 100 -32.13 -8.13 -7.10
N PHE A 101 -31.03 -7.51 -6.65
CA PHE A 101 -29.72 -8.19 -6.50
C PHE A 101 -29.27 -8.43 -5.04
N SER A 102 -30.21 -8.40 -4.09
CA SER A 102 -30.00 -8.83 -2.69
C SER A 102 -30.36 -10.31 -2.47
N GLY A 103 -30.00 -11.19 -3.41
CA GLY A 103 -30.15 -12.63 -3.28
C GLY A 103 -28.80 -13.32 -3.38
N SER A 104 -28.33 -13.91 -2.27
CA SER A 104 -27.18 -14.82 -2.16
C SER A 104 -25.78 -14.21 -2.00
N CYS A 105 -25.41 -13.86 -0.77
CA CYS A 105 -24.25 -14.49 -0.12
C CYS A 105 -24.21 -14.23 1.40
N LEU A 106 -23.87 -15.28 2.15
CA LEU A 106 -23.46 -15.31 3.56
C LEU A 106 -24.54 -15.15 4.64
N LYS A 107 -25.23 -16.27 4.92
CA LYS A 107 -25.59 -16.62 6.30
C LYS A 107 -24.64 -17.72 6.78
N VAL A 108 -23.67 -17.37 7.63
CA VAL A 108 -23.12 -18.33 8.60
C VAL A 108 -23.24 -17.69 9.97
N LYS A 109 -24.19 -18.21 10.74
CA LYS A 109 -24.36 -17.93 12.17
C LYS A 109 -23.26 -18.66 12.95
N SER A 110 -22.87 -18.03 14.05
CA SER A 110 -21.94 -18.50 15.06
C SER A 110 -22.49 -19.66 15.93
N LYS A 111 -21.55 -20.48 16.41
CA LYS A 111 -21.48 -21.27 17.68
C LYS A 111 -21.71 -22.79 17.64
N GLN A 112 -20.61 -23.47 18.03
CA GLN A 112 -20.45 -24.59 18.98
C GLN A 112 -20.87 -26.03 18.64
N ALA A 113 -19.81 -26.84 18.51
CA ALA A 113 -19.48 -28.07 19.27
C ALA A 113 -20.21 -29.39 19.00
N GLN A 114 -19.46 -30.48 19.28
CA GLN A 114 -19.78 -31.91 19.25
C GLN A 114 -19.66 -32.56 17.86
N ASP A 115 -19.12 -33.75 17.69
CA ASP A 115 -18.35 -34.67 18.52
C ASP A 115 -17.63 -35.63 17.56
N GLU A 116 -16.59 -36.29 18.06
CA GLU A 116 -15.89 -37.49 17.60
C GLU A 116 -16.27 -38.17 16.26
N LEU A 117 -15.25 -38.55 15.46
CA LEU A 117 -14.86 -39.96 15.26
C LEU A 117 -13.85 -40.12 14.10
N GLN A 118 -12.68 -40.64 14.45
CA GLN A 118 -11.84 -41.62 13.72
C GLN A 118 -11.03 -41.19 12.47
N GLU A 119 -9.72 -40.98 12.71
CA GLU A 119 -8.59 -41.42 11.86
C GLU A 119 -8.59 -42.96 11.64
N PRO A 120 -7.69 -43.60 10.84
CA PRO A 120 -6.67 -43.08 9.90
C PRO A 120 -6.66 -43.81 8.52
N LEU A 121 -5.92 -43.32 7.52
CA LEU A 121 -5.07 -44.22 6.73
C LEU A 121 -3.89 -43.47 6.09
N LYS A 122 -2.73 -44.11 6.19
CA LYS A 122 -1.39 -43.63 5.87
C LYS A 122 -0.99 -43.93 4.41
N GLU A 123 0.20 -43.41 4.08
CA GLU A 123 1.11 -43.78 2.99
C GLU A 123 0.92 -42.95 1.70
N GLY A 124 1.93 -42.29 1.13
CA GLY A 124 3.35 -42.20 1.44
C GLY A 124 4.05 -41.53 0.26
N LEU A 125 5.03 -40.67 0.50
CA LEU A 125 6.19 -40.42 -0.36
C LEU A 125 7.14 -39.44 0.34
N GLN A 126 8.05 -40.03 1.12
CA GLN A 126 9.30 -39.39 1.50
C GLN A 126 10.24 -39.44 0.30
N GLN A 127 10.76 -38.30 -0.14
CA GLN A 127 12.05 -38.27 -0.84
C GLN A 127 12.96 -37.20 -0.22
N LYS A 128 13.93 -37.75 0.51
CA LYS A 128 15.10 -37.22 1.21
C LYS A 128 15.73 -35.95 0.62
N CYS A 129 15.93 -34.94 1.49
CA CYS A 129 17.15 -34.14 1.53
C CYS A 129 17.59 -34.01 3.00
N SER A 130 18.86 -34.29 3.25
CA SER A 130 19.52 -34.46 4.55
C SER A 130 19.58 -33.15 5.36
N PRO A 131 19.46 -33.18 6.70
CA PRO A 131 19.57 -31.98 7.53
C PRO A 131 21.03 -31.68 7.92
N GLN A 132 21.49 -30.46 7.65
CA GLN A 132 22.62 -29.86 8.36
C GLN A 132 22.16 -29.43 9.75
N LYS A 133 22.89 -29.86 10.78
CA LYS A 133 22.63 -29.58 12.18
C LYS A 133 22.80 -28.08 12.46
N PHE A 134 21.69 -27.37 12.65
CA PHE A 134 21.67 -26.06 13.32
C PHE A 134 21.31 -26.31 14.79
N SER A 135 22.22 -25.97 15.70
CA SER A 135 22.09 -26.18 17.13
C SER A 135 20.94 -25.36 17.70
N GLN A 136 20.06 -26.02 18.47
CA GLN A 136 18.89 -25.44 19.15
C GLN A 136 19.22 -24.35 20.19
N GLN A 137 20.47 -23.95 20.35
CA GLN A 137 20.92 -22.95 21.33
C GLN A 137 20.84 -21.50 20.84
N GLU A 138 20.82 -21.23 19.53
CA GLU A 138 20.81 -19.84 19.02
C GLU A 138 19.40 -19.24 18.91
N ALA A 139 18.36 -20.06 18.76
CA ALA A 139 16.97 -19.58 18.72
C ALA A 139 16.48 -19.05 20.08
N ALA A 140 16.94 -19.66 21.18
CA ALA A 140 16.55 -19.27 22.54
C ALA A 140 17.12 -17.91 22.95
N GLN A 141 18.31 -17.53 22.46
CA GLN A 141 18.93 -16.24 22.80
C GLN A 141 18.28 -15.05 22.08
N GLN A 142 17.78 -15.24 20.85
CA GLN A 142 17.07 -14.18 20.13
C GLN A 142 15.66 -13.93 20.68
N GLU A 143 14.99 -14.95 21.22
CA GLU A 143 13.67 -14.82 21.82
C GLU A 143 13.73 -14.13 23.20
N GLU A 144 14.79 -14.38 23.98
CA GLU A 144 15.01 -13.74 25.28
C GLU A 144 15.34 -12.23 25.13
N LEU A 145 16.10 -11.85 24.10
CA LEU A 145 16.40 -10.45 23.78
C LEU A 145 15.16 -9.66 23.32
N GLN A 146 14.24 -10.29 22.59
CA GLN A 146 13.00 -9.64 22.14
C GLN A 146 12.00 -9.45 23.29
N GLN A 147 11.94 -10.37 24.26
CA GLN A 147 11.07 -10.19 25.43
C GLN A 147 11.56 -9.07 26.36
N ASP A 148 12.87 -8.90 26.52
CA ASP A 148 13.45 -7.84 27.36
C ASP A 148 13.27 -6.43 26.76
N GLU A 149 13.32 -6.28 25.43
CA GLU A 149 12.99 -5.01 24.78
C GLU A 149 11.50 -4.66 24.87
N VAL A 150 10.60 -5.64 24.70
CA VAL A 150 9.15 -5.42 24.83
C VAL A 150 8.77 -5.00 26.25
N ARG A 151 9.36 -5.63 27.28
CA ARG A 151 9.13 -5.25 28.68
C ARG A 151 9.62 -3.83 29.01
N LYS A 152 10.75 -3.39 28.45
CA LYS A 152 11.25 -2.01 28.63
C LYS A 152 10.36 -0.95 27.98
N ILE A 153 9.74 -1.25 26.83
CA ILE A 153 8.84 -0.31 26.15
C ILE A 153 7.54 -0.12 26.95
N GLU A 154 7.01 -1.17 27.59
CA GLU A 154 5.79 -1.06 28.40
C GLU A 154 6.01 -0.24 29.68
N GLN A 155 7.15 -0.40 30.36
CA GLN A 155 7.46 0.38 31.56
C GLN A 155 7.69 1.87 31.26
N THR A 156 8.27 2.21 30.11
CA THR A 156 8.52 3.61 29.71
C THR A 156 7.24 4.33 29.25
N LYS A 157 6.25 3.60 28.72
CA LYS A 157 4.96 4.17 28.32
C LYS A 157 4.02 4.42 29.49
N LEU A 158 4.12 3.63 30.57
CA LEU A 158 3.29 3.79 31.76
C LEU A 158 3.79 4.91 32.69
N SER A 159 5.10 5.13 32.79
CA SER A 159 5.65 6.24 33.60
C SER A 159 5.36 7.62 33.00
N ALA A 160 5.34 7.73 31.67
CA ALA A 160 4.97 8.98 30.98
C ALA A 160 3.47 9.33 31.13
N PHE A 161 2.61 8.34 31.44
CA PHE A 161 1.16 8.55 31.60
C PHE A 161 0.74 8.80 33.06
N PHE A 162 1.47 8.28 34.05
CA PHE A 162 1.08 8.36 35.46
C PHE A 162 1.97 9.24 36.36
N GLY A 163 2.98 9.93 35.81
CA GLY A 163 3.68 11.03 36.49
C GLY A 163 4.03 10.78 37.96
N TYR A 164 5.03 9.95 38.21
CA TYR A 164 5.78 9.92 39.48
C TYR A 164 7.21 10.41 39.23
#